data_AF-A0A2E7VD72-F1
#
_entry.id   AF-A0A2E7VD72-F1
#
_cell.length_a   1.000
_cell.length_b   1.000
_cell.length_c   1.000
_cell.angle_alpha   90.00
_cell.angle_beta   90.00
_cell.angle_gamma   90.00
#
_symmetry.space_group_name_H-M   'P 1'
#
loop_
_entity.id
_entity.type
_entity.pdbx_description
1 polymer ?
#
loop_
_entity_poly.entity_id
_entity_poly.type
_entity_poly.pdbx_seq_one_letter_code
_entity_poly.pdbx_strand_id
1 'polypeptide(L)'
;MKKALVPILLLAAPLSALFAHDPATDMATAAKLFIKSLDDKAKQAALLPLSGKGRETWTFLPDKYIKPEVKRKGLVVKKMTPQQRILAHGLLSSALSHRGYLEATTIMTLEQILFDITGDAIRDPELYYVSIYGTPSKAGTWGWRFEGHHISLHFTMVNGRIFSVTPSFFGSNPAEVKEGPFKGLKVLADEENKARKLARSLSPPQRELGILSEKAPADILTKWDSVIKRGTFFPPKGLPITKMNSRQKGWLAEVVEAYVAKHRPEVLAQVTSKNPLIDPKETYFAWAGSRSPGQGHYYRIQTPKFLFEYDCTQNGANHVHAVWRDFEGDFGRDLLGQHLAESHKLEKGWESLFDGKTLKGWKANENDDSFSVRDGCIVANAPGRCHLFYETKKPFKNFEFKAEVMTLPHANAGIYFHTKYQDEGWPKAGFECQVNNTYHDPKKTASIYGVKDTLEAPANDDEWFEVYIKVDGKKVVTKVNGKTIVEWTQPDDRKAGGSFERILGQGTFALQGHDPGSTVLFRNLRVKRLP
;
A
#
# COMPACT_ATOMS: atom_id res chain seq x y z
N MET A 1 60.78 20.39 35.85
CA MET A 1 59.68 20.79 34.94
C MET A 1 58.69 19.65 34.82
N LYS A 2 57.56 19.70 35.53
CA LYS A 2 56.48 18.69 35.46
C LYS A 2 55.55 19.06 34.30
N LYS A 3 55.43 18.22 33.27
CA LYS A 3 54.45 18.39 32.18
C LYS A 3 53.14 17.73 32.60
N ALA A 4 52.06 18.52 32.62
CA ALA A 4 50.71 18.06 32.89
C ALA A 4 50.15 17.34 31.65
N LEU A 5 49.57 16.15 31.85
CA LEU A 5 48.67 15.51 30.87
C LEU A 5 47.28 16.12 31.02
N VAL A 6 46.72 16.63 29.92
CA VAL A 6 45.31 16.99 29.81
C VAL A 6 44.59 15.83 29.10
N PRO A 7 43.55 15.21 29.68
CA PRO A 7 42.76 14.21 28.99
C PRO A 7 41.79 14.92 28.02
N ILE A 8 41.88 14.59 26.73
CA ILE A 8 40.90 15.01 25.73
C ILE A 8 39.66 14.12 25.92
N LEU A 9 38.58 14.71 26.44
CA LEU A 9 37.26 14.09 26.47
C LEU A 9 36.72 14.07 25.03
N LEU A 10 36.73 12.90 24.38
CA LEU A 10 35.98 12.68 23.14
C LEU A 10 34.49 12.63 23.50
N LEU A 11 33.78 13.74 23.28
CA LEU A 11 32.33 13.76 23.24
C LEU A 11 31.86 12.87 22.08
N ALA A 12 31.39 11.67 22.40
CA ALA A 12 30.58 10.87 21.50
C ALA A 12 29.23 11.57 21.33
N ALA A 13 29.08 12.37 20.28
CA ALA A 13 27.76 12.80 19.83
C ALA A 13 26.97 11.54 19.45
N PRO A 14 25.70 11.40 19.87
CA PRO A 14 24.89 10.30 19.40
C PRO A 14 24.77 10.43 17.88
N LEU A 15 25.20 9.39 17.15
CA LEU A 15 24.79 9.22 15.76
C LEU A 15 23.27 9.18 15.78
N SER A 16 22.62 10.29 15.46
CA SER A 16 21.25 10.29 14.98
C SER A 16 21.25 9.27 13.85
N ALA A 17 20.60 8.13 14.04
CA ALA A 17 20.30 7.24 12.92
C ALA A 17 19.60 8.14 11.89
N LEU A 18 20.25 8.39 10.76
CA LEU A 18 19.60 8.97 9.59
C LEU A 18 18.43 8.03 9.31
N PHE A 19 17.23 8.43 9.73
CA PHE A 19 16.02 7.67 9.44
C PHE A 19 15.92 7.58 7.93
N ALA A 20 16.15 6.39 7.38
CA ALA A 20 15.88 6.13 5.98
C ALA A 20 14.44 6.59 5.70
N HIS A 21 14.25 7.36 4.63
CA HIS A 21 12.94 7.93 4.30
C HIS A 21 11.91 6.81 4.14
N ASP A 22 10.76 6.95 4.80
CA ASP A 22 9.68 5.97 4.71
C ASP A 22 9.14 5.88 3.26
N PRO A 23 9.25 4.72 2.59
CA PRO A 23 8.89 4.60 1.18
C PRO A 23 7.40 4.89 0.93
N ALA A 24 6.51 4.58 1.87
CA ALA A 24 5.08 4.86 1.73
C ALA A 24 4.81 6.37 1.72
N THR A 25 5.46 7.09 2.64
CA THR A 25 5.41 8.55 2.74
C THR A 25 5.95 9.22 1.48
N ASP A 26 7.08 8.75 0.95
CA ASP A 26 7.69 9.30 -0.26
C ASP A 26 6.78 9.10 -1.47
N MET A 27 6.28 7.87 -1.68
CA MET A 27 5.34 7.56 -2.77
C MET A 27 4.05 8.38 -2.66
N ALA A 28 3.47 8.49 -1.47
CA ALA A 28 2.25 9.28 -1.26
C ALA A 28 2.49 10.77 -1.54
N THR A 29 3.65 11.29 -1.15
CA THR A 29 4.03 12.69 -1.40
C THR A 29 4.24 12.94 -2.88
N ALA A 30 5.00 12.08 -3.57
CA ALA A 30 5.23 12.19 -5.01
C ALA A 30 3.91 12.08 -5.81
N ALA A 31 3.04 11.15 -5.43
CA ALA A 31 1.72 11.00 -6.06
C ALA A 31 0.85 12.25 -5.87
N LYS A 32 0.80 12.82 -4.65
CA LYS A 32 0.05 14.06 -4.38
C LYS A 32 0.60 15.24 -5.19
N LEU A 33 1.91 15.38 -5.33
CA LEU A 33 2.53 16.42 -6.15
C LEU A 33 2.19 16.25 -7.64
N PHE A 34 2.28 15.02 -8.15
CA PHE A 34 1.85 14.71 -9.51
C PHE A 34 0.39 15.07 -9.73
N ILE A 35 -0.54 14.61 -8.87
CA ILE A 35 -1.98 14.91 -8.97
C ILE A 35 -2.26 16.41 -8.92
N LYS A 36 -1.57 17.15 -8.06
CA LYS A 36 -1.74 18.61 -7.93
C LYS A 36 -1.38 19.35 -9.22
N SER A 37 -0.48 18.80 -10.04
CA SER A 37 -0.09 19.39 -11.31
C SER A 37 -1.06 19.11 -12.47
N LEU A 38 -2.08 18.26 -12.25
CA LEU A 38 -3.03 17.84 -13.28
C LEU A 38 -4.26 18.75 -13.33
N ASP A 39 -4.74 19.05 -14.54
CA ASP A 39 -6.08 19.57 -14.76
C ASP A 39 -7.15 18.49 -14.55
N ASP A 40 -8.43 18.85 -14.59
CA ASP A 40 -9.52 17.91 -14.28
C ASP A 40 -9.63 16.76 -15.29
N LYS A 41 -9.32 17.01 -16.57
CA LYS A 41 -9.32 15.98 -17.61
C LYS A 41 -8.19 14.97 -17.39
N ALA A 42 -7.00 15.46 -17.04
CA ALA A 42 -5.84 14.64 -16.71
C ALA A 42 -6.05 13.86 -15.41
N LYS A 43 -6.70 14.45 -14.39
CA LYS A 43 -7.12 13.74 -13.17
C LYS A 43 -8.10 12.61 -13.47
N GLN A 44 -9.11 12.84 -14.31
CA GLN A 44 -10.05 11.79 -14.72
C GLN A 44 -9.36 10.62 -15.43
N ALA A 45 -8.26 10.88 -16.15
CA ALA A 45 -7.48 9.83 -16.78
C ALA A 45 -6.56 9.09 -15.79
N ALA A 46 -5.91 9.81 -14.87
CA ALA A 46 -4.91 9.27 -13.96
C ALA A 46 -5.51 8.60 -12.70
N LEU A 47 -6.63 9.11 -12.19
CA LEU A 47 -7.25 8.69 -10.93
C LEU A 47 -8.36 7.67 -11.18
N LEU A 48 -8.21 6.49 -10.58
CA LEU A 48 -9.10 5.35 -10.74
C LEU A 48 -9.57 4.86 -9.36
N PRO A 49 -10.78 4.29 -9.24
CA PRO A 49 -11.21 3.68 -7.98
C PRO A 49 -10.33 2.49 -7.61
N LEU A 50 -10.03 2.31 -6.31
CA LEU A 50 -9.27 1.16 -5.83
C LEU A 50 -9.97 -0.18 -6.14
N SER A 51 -11.30 -0.19 -6.10
CA SER A 51 -12.16 -1.33 -6.50
C SER A 51 -12.49 -1.36 -7.99
N GLY A 52 -11.85 -0.50 -8.80
CA GLY A 52 -12.17 -0.31 -10.20
C GLY A 52 -11.88 -1.54 -11.06
N LYS A 53 -12.79 -1.85 -12.00
CA LYS A 53 -12.55 -2.85 -13.05
C LYS A 53 -11.33 -2.44 -13.87
N GLY A 54 -10.33 -3.34 -13.98
CA GLY A 54 -9.09 -3.10 -14.73
C GLY A 54 -7.84 -2.83 -13.88
N ARG A 55 -7.96 -2.76 -12.55
CA ARG A 55 -6.79 -2.67 -11.65
C ARG A 55 -5.82 -3.84 -11.83
N GLU A 56 -6.36 -5.03 -12.09
CA GLU A 56 -5.58 -6.27 -12.24
C GLU A 56 -5.31 -6.65 -13.71
N THR A 57 -5.72 -5.81 -14.67
CA THR A 57 -5.38 -6.01 -16.08
C THR A 57 -4.09 -5.27 -16.39
N TRP A 58 -3.17 -5.94 -17.06
CA TRP A 58 -1.83 -5.42 -17.39
C TRP A 58 -1.33 -6.07 -18.67
N THR A 59 -0.33 -5.45 -19.31
CA THR A 59 0.33 -6.01 -20.50
C THR A 59 1.64 -5.30 -20.78
N PHE A 60 2.57 -6.01 -21.41
CA PHE A 60 3.85 -5.48 -21.89
C PHE A 60 3.90 -5.32 -23.42
N LEU A 61 2.79 -5.57 -24.13
CA LEU A 61 2.73 -5.44 -25.59
C LEU A 61 2.65 -3.97 -26.05
N PRO A 62 3.04 -3.65 -27.29
CA PRO A 62 2.76 -2.32 -27.86
C PRO A 62 1.26 -2.04 -27.94
N ASP A 63 0.85 -0.79 -27.75
CA ASP A 63 -0.57 -0.37 -27.67
C ASP A 63 -1.44 -0.87 -28.83
N LYS A 64 -0.87 -0.92 -30.04
CA LYS A 64 -1.52 -1.39 -31.27
C LYS A 64 -2.00 -2.85 -31.21
N TYR A 65 -1.37 -3.69 -30.40
CA TYR A 65 -1.67 -5.12 -30.30
C TYR A 65 -2.54 -5.47 -29.08
N ILE A 66 -2.91 -4.48 -28.28
CA ILE A 66 -3.70 -4.69 -27.06
C ILE A 66 -5.18 -4.76 -27.41
N LYS A 67 -5.86 -5.82 -26.96
CA LYS A 67 -7.32 -5.95 -27.13
C LYS A 67 -8.07 -4.92 -26.25
N PRO A 68 -9.29 -4.51 -26.61
CA PRO A 68 -10.03 -3.49 -25.86
C PRO A 68 -10.18 -3.78 -24.36
N GLU A 69 -10.30 -5.06 -23.97
CA GLU A 69 -10.54 -5.49 -22.59
C GLU A 69 -9.31 -5.33 -21.69
N VAL A 70 -8.11 -5.36 -22.28
CA VAL A 70 -6.81 -5.21 -21.59
C VAL A 70 -6.16 -3.86 -21.88
N LYS A 71 -6.90 -2.92 -22.47
CA LYS A 71 -6.40 -1.59 -22.83
C LYS A 71 -5.88 -0.85 -21.58
N ARG A 72 -4.66 -0.32 -21.71
CA ARG A 72 -4.00 0.48 -20.66
C ARG A 72 -4.91 1.61 -20.18
N LYS A 73 -4.86 1.84 -18.88
CA LYS A 73 -5.55 2.92 -18.18
C LYS A 73 -4.50 3.92 -17.69
N GLY A 74 -4.93 5.12 -17.31
CA GLY A 74 -4.03 6.15 -16.80
C GLY A 74 -3.81 7.31 -17.76
N LEU A 75 -3.09 8.32 -17.26
CA LEU A 75 -2.61 9.43 -18.07
C LEU A 75 -1.34 9.01 -18.81
N VAL A 76 -1.37 9.10 -20.14
CA VAL A 76 -0.20 8.82 -20.99
C VAL A 76 0.81 9.96 -20.89
N VAL A 77 2.09 9.62 -20.74
CA VAL A 77 3.23 10.54 -20.61
C VAL A 77 3.31 11.51 -21.79
N LYS A 78 3.00 11.04 -23.00
CA LYS A 78 2.90 11.88 -24.21
C LYS A 78 1.94 13.06 -24.08
N LYS A 79 0.87 12.94 -23.28
CA LYS A 79 -0.11 14.02 -23.04
C LYS A 79 0.25 14.92 -21.85
N MET A 80 1.33 14.63 -21.15
CA MET A 80 1.77 15.41 -20.00
C MET A 80 2.59 16.63 -20.44
N THR A 81 2.48 17.73 -19.70
CA THR A 81 3.41 18.87 -19.82
C THR A 81 4.81 18.48 -19.32
N PRO A 82 5.88 19.21 -19.68
CA PRO A 82 7.24 18.90 -19.18
C PRO A 82 7.32 18.80 -17.65
N GLN A 83 6.62 19.68 -16.91
CA GLN A 83 6.56 19.64 -15.46
C GLN A 83 5.85 18.37 -14.95
N GLN A 84 4.74 17.97 -15.56
CA GLN A 84 4.01 16.76 -15.21
C GLN A 84 4.84 15.50 -15.47
N ARG A 85 5.64 15.47 -16.55
CA ARG A 85 6.57 14.37 -16.84
C ARG A 85 7.64 14.22 -15.75
N ILE A 86 8.24 15.33 -15.30
CA ILE A 86 9.19 15.32 -14.19
C ILE A 86 8.54 14.74 -12.92
N LEU A 87 7.31 15.14 -12.61
CA LEU A 87 6.59 14.63 -11.43
C LEU A 87 6.18 13.16 -11.56
N ALA A 88 5.82 12.70 -12.77
CA ALA A 88 5.56 11.29 -13.05
C ALA A 88 6.83 10.43 -12.85
N HIS A 89 7.98 10.90 -13.34
CA HIS A 89 9.26 10.26 -13.08
C HIS A 89 9.66 10.31 -11.60
N GLY A 90 9.34 11.41 -10.89
CA GLY A 90 9.52 11.52 -9.45
C GLY A 90 8.72 10.48 -8.67
N LEU A 91 7.48 10.21 -9.09
CA LEU A 91 6.69 9.11 -8.55
C LEU A 91 7.34 7.75 -8.86
N LEU A 92 7.79 7.53 -10.09
CA LEU A 92 8.51 6.30 -10.47
C LEU A 92 9.77 6.06 -9.62
N SER A 93 10.61 7.09 -9.46
CA SER A 93 11.84 7.02 -8.65
C SER A 93 11.58 6.86 -7.16
N SER A 94 10.41 7.24 -6.66
CA SER A 94 10.08 7.10 -5.23
C SER A 94 9.92 5.63 -4.78
N ALA A 95 9.65 4.71 -5.71
CA ALA A 95 9.45 3.28 -5.45
C ALA A 95 10.58 2.37 -5.94
N LEU A 96 11.34 2.79 -6.94
CA LEU A 96 12.45 2.02 -7.48
C LEU A 96 13.77 2.37 -6.77
N SER A 97 14.69 1.42 -6.76
CA SER A 97 16.09 1.74 -6.46
C SER A 97 16.69 2.57 -7.59
N HIS A 98 17.86 3.18 -7.35
CA HIS A 98 18.60 3.87 -8.41
C HIS A 98 18.81 2.98 -9.64
N ARG A 99 19.18 1.72 -9.41
CA ARG A 99 19.33 0.71 -10.46
C ARG A 99 18.02 0.47 -11.22
N GLY A 100 16.93 0.19 -10.51
CA GLY A 100 15.65 -0.10 -11.15
C GLY A 100 15.11 1.06 -11.96
N TYR A 101 15.30 2.30 -11.48
CA TYR A 101 14.92 3.50 -12.21
C TYR A 101 15.75 3.69 -13.48
N LEU A 102 17.07 3.47 -13.41
CA LEU A 102 17.94 3.52 -14.59
C LEU A 102 17.56 2.47 -15.62
N GLU A 103 17.31 1.22 -15.21
CA GLU A 103 16.89 0.16 -16.11
C GLU A 103 15.53 0.48 -16.76
N ALA A 104 14.54 0.93 -15.98
CA ALA A 104 13.22 1.32 -16.50
C ALA A 104 13.30 2.45 -17.53
N THR A 105 14.05 3.51 -17.23
CA THR A 105 14.18 4.68 -18.14
C THR A 105 15.05 4.37 -19.35
N THR A 106 16.03 3.48 -19.22
CA THR A 106 16.80 2.98 -20.37
C THR A 106 15.91 2.16 -21.30
N ILE A 107 15.04 1.29 -20.77
CA ILE A 107 14.06 0.54 -21.57
C ILE A 107 13.11 1.49 -22.32
N MET A 108 12.62 2.55 -21.67
CA MET A 108 11.83 3.58 -22.36
C MET A 108 12.60 4.23 -23.51
N THR A 109 13.91 4.46 -23.33
CA THR A 109 14.77 5.04 -24.37
C THR A 109 15.02 4.09 -25.53
N LEU A 110 15.02 2.77 -25.30
CA LEU A 110 15.14 1.78 -26.36
C LEU A 110 13.99 1.86 -27.39
N GLU A 111 12.83 2.41 -27.00
CA GLU A 111 11.76 2.69 -27.97
C GLU A 111 12.21 3.65 -29.08
N GLN A 112 13.07 4.63 -28.78
CA GLN A 112 13.61 5.50 -29.83
C GLN A 112 14.53 4.74 -30.78
N ILE A 113 15.35 3.83 -30.25
CA ILE A 113 16.23 2.99 -31.09
C ILE A 113 15.39 2.07 -31.98
N LEU A 114 14.31 1.48 -31.43
CA LEU A 114 13.37 0.69 -32.23
C LEU A 114 12.68 1.54 -33.29
N PHE A 115 12.29 2.78 -32.97
CA PHE A 115 11.72 3.70 -33.95
C PHE A 115 12.69 3.97 -35.10
N ASP A 116 13.96 4.24 -34.79
CA ASP A 116 14.99 4.51 -35.80
C ASP A 116 15.24 3.29 -36.70
N ILE A 117 15.08 2.07 -36.17
CA ILE A 117 15.23 0.82 -36.92
C ILE A 117 13.99 0.50 -37.78
N THR A 118 12.78 0.68 -37.24
CA THR A 118 11.54 0.17 -37.87
C THR A 118 10.70 1.24 -38.56
N GLY A 119 10.89 2.52 -38.23
CA GLY A 119 10.07 3.64 -38.67
C GLY A 119 8.61 3.59 -38.18
N ASP A 120 8.30 2.78 -37.15
CA ASP A 120 6.92 2.58 -36.69
C ASP A 120 6.63 3.47 -35.48
N ALA A 121 5.67 4.39 -35.60
CA ALA A 121 5.28 5.35 -34.57
C ALA A 121 4.68 4.71 -33.30
N ILE A 122 4.44 3.39 -33.29
CA ILE A 122 4.15 2.66 -32.03
C ILE A 122 5.37 2.60 -31.09
N ARG A 123 6.57 2.82 -31.63
CA ARG A 123 7.84 2.88 -30.90
C ARG A 123 8.04 4.31 -30.44
N ASP A 124 7.68 4.58 -29.20
CA ASP A 124 7.64 5.94 -28.69
C ASP A 124 7.98 5.94 -27.19
N PRO A 125 9.09 6.60 -26.79
CA PRO A 125 9.50 6.72 -25.39
C PRO A 125 8.47 7.38 -24.47
N GLU A 126 7.43 8.02 -25.02
CA GLU A 126 6.37 8.71 -24.28
C GLU A 126 5.05 7.93 -24.23
N LEU A 127 4.95 6.73 -24.84
CA LEU A 127 3.77 5.86 -24.76
C LEU A 127 3.76 4.98 -23.49
N TYR A 128 3.98 5.64 -22.35
CA TYR A 128 3.89 5.07 -21.00
C TYR A 128 2.76 5.74 -20.22
N TYR A 129 2.20 5.06 -19.24
CA TYR A 129 0.98 5.44 -18.55
C TYR A 129 1.18 5.44 -17.04
N VAL A 130 0.66 6.47 -16.39
CA VAL A 130 0.56 6.56 -14.92
C VAL A 130 -0.90 6.41 -14.50
N SER A 131 -1.17 5.41 -13.68
CA SER A 131 -2.49 5.18 -13.05
C SER A 131 -2.36 5.19 -11.53
N ILE A 132 -3.26 5.86 -10.83
CA ILE A 132 -3.36 5.89 -9.37
C ILE A 132 -4.73 5.34 -8.98
N TYR A 133 -4.75 4.37 -8.07
CA TYR A 133 -5.92 3.66 -7.60
C TYR A 133 -6.23 4.02 -6.14
N GLY A 134 -7.37 4.67 -5.91
CA GLY A 134 -7.73 5.22 -4.59
C GLY A 134 -7.03 6.55 -4.29
N THR A 135 -7.09 6.98 -3.03
CA THR A 135 -6.56 8.27 -2.58
C THR A 135 -5.16 8.09 -1.98
N PRO A 136 -4.09 8.71 -2.55
CA PRO A 136 -2.76 8.63 -1.97
C PRO A 136 -2.71 9.12 -0.52
N SER A 137 -2.26 8.26 0.38
CA SER A 137 -2.22 8.52 1.81
C SER A 137 -1.01 7.82 2.45
N LYS A 138 -0.48 8.43 3.52
CA LYS A 138 0.62 7.86 4.31
C LYS A 138 0.15 6.73 5.24
N ALA A 139 -1.14 6.68 5.54
CA ALA A 139 -1.75 5.69 6.44
C ALA A 139 -2.93 4.92 5.80
N GLY A 140 -3.32 5.29 4.58
CA GLY A 140 -4.45 4.70 3.86
C GLY A 140 -4.06 3.53 2.96
N THR A 141 -5.06 2.95 2.32
CA THR A 141 -4.91 1.89 1.33
C THR A 141 -5.11 2.46 -0.07
N TRP A 142 -4.07 2.37 -0.90
CA TRP A 142 -4.09 2.85 -2.28
C TRP A 142 -3.02 2.12 -3.09
N GLY A 143 -3.04 2.28 -4.41
CA GLY A 143 -2.00 1.72 -5.27
C GLY A 143 -1.77 2.59 -6.49
N TRP A 144 -0.75 2.28 -7.25
CA TRP A 144 -0.47 2.96 -8.51
C TRP A 144 0.35 2.06 -9.43
N ARG A 145 0.38 2.44 -10.70
CA ARG A 145 1.01 1.68 -11.77
C ARG A 145 1.75 2.61 -12.71
N PHE A 146 2.90 2.13 -13.18
CA PHE A 146 3.63 2.67 -14.32
C PHE A 146 3.75 1.57 -15.36
N GLU A 147 3.21 1.77 -16.56
CA GLU A 147 3.24 0.74 -17.62
C GLU A 147 3.38 1.31 -19.03
N GLY A 148 3.91 0.51 -19.94
CA GLY A 148 4.02 0.77 -21.36
C GLY A 148 4.58 -0.45 -22.08
N HIS A 149 5.03 -0.30 -23.32
CA HIS A 149 5.74 -1.39 -23.98
C HIS A 149 7.00 -1.74 -23.16
N HIS A 150 7.15 -3.04 -22.85
CA HIS A 150 8.24 -3.60 -22.04
C HIS A 150 8.40 -3.14 -20.58
N ILE A 151 7.49 -2.34 -20.03
CA ILE A 151 7.47 -2.01 -18.60
C ILE A 151 6.07 -2.20 -18.05
N SER A 152 5.93 -2.91 -16.92
CA SER A 152 4.67 -2.93 -16.17
C SER A 152 4.97 -3.14 -14.68
N LEU A 153 4.83 -2.07 -13.90
CA LEU A 153 5.19 -2.01 -12.49
C LEU A 153 3.97 -1.64 -11.66
N HIS A 154 3.69 -2.43 -10.64
CA HIS A 154 2.47 -2.33 -9.84
C HIS A 154 2.84 -2.19 -8.38
N PHE A 155 2.30 -1.16 -7.73
CA PHE A 155 2.55 -0.90 -6.32
C PHE A 155 1.20 -0.80 -5.60
N THR A 156 1.02 -1.60 -4.56
CA THR A 156 -0.15 -1.53 -3.68
C THR A 156 0.30 -1.38 -2.25
N MET A 157 -0.27 -0.41 -1.56
CA MET A 157 -0.03 -0.13 -0.15
C MET A 157 -1.31 -0.33 0.62
N VAL A 158 -1.24 -1.08 1.71
CA VAL A 158 -2.32 -1.30 2.66
C VAL A 158 -1.93 -0.67 3.99
N ASN A 159 -2.84 0.13 4.57
CA ASN A 159 -2.63 0.82 5.84
C ASN A 159 -1.31 1.63 5.93
N GLY A 160 -0.83 2.13 4.79
CA GLY A 160 0.42 2.90 4.70
C GLY A 160 1.72 2.15 5.04
N ARG A 161 1.67 0.83 5.29
CA ARG A 161 2.81 0.08 5.86
C ARG A 161 3.01 -1.31 5.28
N ILE A 162 2.17 -1.76 4.37
CA ILE A 162 2.25 -3.12 3.82
C ILE A 162 2.22 -3.03 2.30
N PHE A 163 3.27 -3.53 1.65
CA PHE A 163 3.46 -3.41 0.21
C PHE A 163 3.21 -4.71 -0.54
N SER A 164 2.63 -4.58 -1.73
CA SER A 164 2.83 -5.52 -2.84
C SER A 164 3.44 -4.76 -4.00
N VAL A 165 4.45 -5.38 -4.64
CA VAL A 165 5.18 -4.84 -5.80
C VAL A 165 5.03 -5.70 -7.04
N THR A 166 4.23 -6.78 -6.96
CA THR A 166 4.05 -7.74 -8.06
C THR A 166 2.67 -7.55 -8.71
N PRO A 167 2.52 -7.81 -10.03
CA PRO A 167 3.59 -8.21 -10.96
C PRO A 167 4.61 -7.08 -11.20
N SER A 168 5.88 -7.44 -11.30
CA SER A 168 6.98 -6.52 -11.64
C SER A 168 7.63 -7.01 -12.92
N PHE A 169 7.36 -6.33 -14.04
CA PHE A 169 7.80 -6.73 -15.37
C PHE A 169 8.77 -5.72 -15.97
N PHE A 170 9.89 -6.24 -16.47
CA PHE A 170 10.88 -5.53 -17.27
C PHE A 170 11.17 -6.35 -18.54
N GLY A 171 11.09 -5.71 -19.69
CA GLY A 171 11.50 -6.28 -20.98
C GLY A 171 12.54 -5.40 -21.65
N SER A 172 13.27 -5.96 -22.59
CA SER A 172 14.25 -5.20 -23.38
C SER A 172 14.20 -5.67 -24.82
N ASN A 173 13.89 -4.78 -25.75
CA ASN A 173 14.08 -5.01 -27.18
C ASN A 173 14.69 -3.74 -27.79
N PRO A 174 15.91 -3.81 -28.34
CA PRO A 174 16.79 -4.98 -28.33
C PRO A 174 17.32 -5.33 -26.92
N ALA A 175 17.78 -6.56 -26.70
CA ALA A 175 18.51 -6.95 -25.48
C ALA A 175 19.94 -6.35 -25.47
N GLU A 176 20.55 -6.32 -26.64
CA GLU A 176 21.82 -5.67 -26.96
C GLU A 176 21.63 -4.81 -28.21
N VAL A 177 21.97 -3.53 -28.10
CA VAL A 177 22.05 -2.63 -29.25
C VAL A 177 23.31 -2.99 -30.06
N LYS A 178 23.13 -3.45 -31.30
CA LYS A 178 24.22 -3.97 -32.13
C LYS A 178 24.93 -2.91 -32.98
N GLU A 179 24.24 -1.81 -33.27
CA GLU A 179 24.67 -0.78 -34.23
C GLU A 179 24.26 0.61 -33.74
N GLY A 180 24.82 1.66 -34.38
CA GLY A 180 24.51 3.05 -34.05
C GLY A 180 25.22 3.59 -32.79
N PRO A 181 24.86 4.81 -32.35
CA PRO A 181 25.55 5.52 -31.26
C PRO A 181 25.53 4.80 -29.91
N PHE A 182 24.51 3.96 -29.68
CA PHE A 182 24.33 3.21 -28.43
C PHE A 182 24.82 1.76 -28.52
N LYS A 183 25.63 1.41 -29.52
CA LYS A 183 26.18 0.06 -29.69
C LYS A 183 26.83 -0.46 -28.40
N GLY A 184 26.47 -1.68 -28.01
CA GLY A 184 26.94 -2.35 -26.80
C GLY A 184 26.09 -2.06 -25.55
N LEU A 185 25.09 -1.17 -25.64
CA LEU A 185 24.12 -0.99 -24.57
C LEU A 185 23.35 -2.29 -24.35
N LYS A 186 23.35 -2.78 -23.11
CA LYS A 186 22.60 -3.96 -22.66
C LYS A 186 21.80 -3.61 -21.42
N VAL A 187 20.52 -3.95 -21.43
CA VAL A 187 19.65 -3.87 -20.26
C VAL A 187 19.24 -5.28 -19.87
N LEU A 188 19.05 -5.53 -18.57
CA LEU A 188 18.70 -6.86 -18.02
C LEU A 188 19.77 -7.95 -18.25
N ALA A 189 21.04 -7.55 -18.45
CA ALA A 189 22.14 -8.48 -18.66
C ALA A 189 22.49 -9.27 -17.39
N ASP A 190 22.20 -8.72 -16.21
CA ASP A 190 22.50 -9.34 -14.93
C ASP A 190 21.66 -10.62 -14.71
N GLU A 191 20.37 -10.56 -15.04
CA GLU A 191 19.41 -11.66 -14.99
C GLU A 191 19.92 -12.83 -15.84
N GLU A 192 20.27 -12.54 -17.10
CA GLU A 192 20.81 -13.54 -18.02
C GLU A 192 22.14 -14.11 -17.53
N ASN A 193 23.12 -13.25 -17.24
CA ASN A 193 24.49 -13.67 -16.94
C ASN A 193 24.56 -14.49 -15.66
N LYS A 194 23.85 -14.07 -14.61
CA LYS A 194 23.81 -14.79 -13.32
C LYS A 194 23.06 -16.12 -13.46
N ALA A 195 21.97 -16.16 -14.23
CA ALA A 195 21.23 -17.41 -14.44
C ALA A 195 22.01 -18.41 -15.30
N ARG A 196 22.71 -17.94 -16.35
CA ARG A 196 23.60 -18.78 -17.16
C ARG A 196 24.75 -19.34 -16.35
N LYS A 197 25.35 -18.53 -15.46
CA LYS A 197 26.39 -18.97 -14.52
C LYS A 197 25.91 -20.15 -13.67
N LEU A 198 24.69 -20.06 -13.12
CA LEU A 198 24.07 -21.17 -12.40
C LEU A 198 23.81 -22.38 -13.32
N ALA A 199 23.16 -22.18 -14.46
CA ALA A 199 22.79 -23.26 -15.39
C ALA A 199 23.99 -24.03 -15.96
N ARG A 200 25.12 -23.36 -16.18
CA ARG A 200 26.37 -23.98 -16.65
C ARG A 200 27.08 -24.78 -15.56
N SER A 201 26.85 -24.44 -14.29
CA SER A 201 27.46 -25.14 -13.16
C SER A 201 26.82 -26.49 -12.84
N LEU A 202 25.68 -26.81 -13.45
CA LEU A 202 24.92 -28.01 -13.14
C LEU A 202 25.69 -29.26 -13.55
N SER A 203 25.87 -30.18 -12.60
CA SER A 203 26.43 -31.51 -12.86
C SER A 203 25.49 -32.34 -13.76
N PRO A 204 25.94 -33.45 -14.38
CA PRO A 204 25.05 -34.28 -15.20
C PRO A 204 23.75 -34.70 -14.49
N PRO A 205 23.75 -35.21 -13.23
CA PRO A 205 22.51 -35.54 -12.53
C PRO A 205 21.62 -34.32 -12.22
N GLN A 206 22.22 -33.15 -12.00
CA GLN A 206 21.45 -31.92 -11.78
C GLN A 206 20.81 -31.41 -13.07
N ARG A 207 21.44 -31.63 -14.23
CA ARG A 207 20.90 -31.25 -15.53
C ARG A 207 19.63 -32.03 -15.87
N GLU A 208 19.59 -33.33 -15.58
CA GLU A 208 18.38 -34.16 -15.74
C GLU A 208 17.18 -33.64 -14.94
N LEU A 209 17.42 -32.90 -13.85
CA LEU A 209 16.37 -32.28 -13.03
C LEU A 209 16.08 -30.83 -13.44
N GLY A 210 17.13 -30.05 -13.71
CA GLY A 210 17.07 -28.61 -13.90
C GLY A 210 16.82 -28.17 -15.34
N ILE A 211 17.17 -28.97 -16.34
CA ILE A 211 16.92 -28.67 -17.75
C ILE A 211 15.65 -29.40 -18.17
N LEU A 212 14.56 -28.65 -18.33
CA LEU A 212 13.24 -29.21 -18.65
C LEU A 212 13.07 -29.52 -20.13
N SER A 213 13.82 -28.84 -21.01
CA SER A 213 13.73 -28.97 -22.46
C SER A 213 14.95 -28.35 -23.14
N GLU A 214 15.43 -28.96 -24.23
CA GLU A 214 16.46 -28.37 -25.11
C GLU A 214 15.91 -27.20 -25.95
N LYS A 215 14.58 -27.08 -26.04
CA LYS A 215 13.89 -25.96 -26.72
C LYS A 215 13.18 -25.08 -25.69
N ALA A 216 13.55 -23.80 -25.66
CA ALA A 216 12.84 -22.81 -24.86
C ALA A 216 11.42 -22.55 -25.40
N PRO A 217 10.46 -22.16 -24.54
CA PRO A 217 9.18 -21.60 -24.98
C PRO A 217 9.40 -20.32 -25.80
N ALA A 218 8.37 -19.84 -26.50
CA ALA A 218 8.48 -18.62 -27.31
C ALA A 218 8.41 -17.31 -26.50
N ASP A 219 8.06 -17.41 -25.22
CA ASP A 219 7.88 -16.31 -24.27
C ASP A 219 7.83 -16.87 -22.83
N ILE A 220 7.83 -16.00 -21.82
CA ILE A 220 7.50 -16.35 -20.44
C ILE A 220 6.13 -17.04 -20.37
N LEU A 221 6.00 -18.04 -19.49
CA LEU A 221 4.81 -18.90 -19.48
C LEU A 221 3.60 -18.17 -18.91
N THR A 222 3.80 -17.25 -17.97
CA THR A 222 2.71 -16.45 -17.39
C THR A 222 2.16 -15.37 -18.34
N LYS A 223 2.90 -15.01 -19.39
CA LYS A 223 2.54 -13.91 -20.31
C LYS A 223 2.06 -12.69 -19.51
N TRP A 224 0.94 -12.10 -19.90
CA TRP A 224 0.26 -11.04 -19.16
C TRP A 224 -1.03 -11.51 -18.47
N ASP A 225 -1.10 -12.80 -18.09
CA ASP A 225 -2.25 -13.31 -17.32
C ASP A 225 -2.36 -12.55 -15.99
N SER A 226 -3.57 -12.12 -15.63
CA SER A 226 -3.82 -11.43 -14.34
C SER A 226 -3.62 -12.37 -13.15
N VAL A 227 -3.89 -13.67 -13.32
CA VAL A 227 -3.71 -14.70 -12.30
C VAL A 227 -2.81 -15.79 -12.86
N ILE A 228 -1.82 -16.22 -12.08
CA ILE A 228 -0.94 -17.32 -12.48
C ILE A 228 -1.75 -18.62 -12.51
N LYS A 229 -1.71 -19.32 -13.64
CA LYS A 229 -2.30 -20.67 -13.78
C LYS A 229 -1.47 -21.68 -13.01
N ARG A 230 -1.81 -21.93 -11.73
CA ARG A 230 -1.02 -22.80 -10.84
C ARG A 230 -0.72 -24.19 -11.42
N GLY A 231 -1.64 -24.79 -12.18
CA GLY A 231 -1.42 -26.09 -12.84
C GLY A 231 -0.26 -26.12 -13.84
N THR A 232 0.21 -24.97 -14.33
CA THR A 232 1.41 -24.86 -15.18
C THR A 232 2.72 -25.08 -14.40
N PHE A 233 2.71 -24.79 -13.09
CA PHE A 233 3.89 -24.73 -12.24
C PHE A 233 3.88 -25.75 -11.10
N PHE A 234 2.73 -26.34 -10.79
CA PHE A 234 2.56 -27.30 -9.71
C PHE A 234 2.10 -28.68 -10.25
N PRO A 235 2.70 -29.80 -9.79
CA PRO A 235 3.84 -29.88 -8.86
C PRO A 235 5.13 -29.25 -9.43
N PRO A 236 6.01 -28.67 -8.59
CA PRO A 236 7.19 -27.97 -9.05
C PRO A 236 8.13 -28.90 -9.83
N LYS A 237 8.60 -28.42 -10.99
CA LYS A 237 9.61 -29.09 -11.82
C LYS A 237 10.86 -28.24 -11.90
N GLY A 238 12.02 -28.87 -11.83
CA GLY A 238 13.33 -28.22 -11.82
C GLY A 238 14.27 -28.84 -10.79
N LEU A 239 15.49 -28.32 -10.72
CA LEU A 239 16.46 -28.66 -9.69
C LEU A 239 16.01 -28.07 -8.34
N PRO A 240 15.67 -28.89 -7.33
CA PRO A 240 15.38 -28.38 -5.99
C PRO A 240 16.64 -27.83 -5.33
N ILE A 241 16.50 -26.77 -4.55
CA ILE A 241 17.58 -26.12 -3.80
C ILE A 241 18.30 -27.07 -2.83
N THR A 242 17.61 -28.11 -2.34
CA THR A 242 18.19 -29.15 -1.48
C THR A 242 19.24 -30.00 -2.19
N LYS A 243 19.23 -30.04 -3.53
CA LYS A 243 20.22 -30.72 -4.37
C LYS A 243 21.29 -29.78 -4.91
N MET A 244 21.33 -28.52 -4.46
CA MET A 244 22.37 -27.55 -4.81
C MET A 244 23.48 -27.51 -3.77
N ASN A 245 24.73 -27.32 -4.22
CA ASN A 245 25.84 -27.01 -3.31
C ASN A 245 25.80 -25.54 -2.85
N SER A 246 26.61 -25.16 -1.87
CA SER A 246 26.61 -23.80 -1.30
C SER A 246 26.89 -22.70 -2.34
N ARG A 247 27.75 -22.97 -3.34
CA ARG A 247 28.06 -22.01 -4.40
C ARG A 247 26.87 -21.80 -5.34
N GLN A 248 26.18 -22.88 -5.70
CA GLN A 248 24.95 -22.83 -6.51
C GLN A 248 23.81 -22.11 -5.79
N LYS A 249 23.66 -22.31 -4.47
CA LYS A 249 22.70 -21.55 -3.65
C LYS A 249 23.02 -20.05 -3.65
N GLY A 250 24.31 -19.69 -3.56
CA GLY A 250 24.76 -18.30 -3.70
C GLY A 250 24.41 -17.71 -5.07
N TRP A 251 24.65 -18.43 -6.16
CA TRP A 251 24.30 -17.97 -7.50
C TRP A 251 22.79 -17.88 -7.74
N LEU A 252 22.01 -18.80 -7.16
CA LEU A 252 20.55 -18.70 -7.18
C LEU A 252 20.09 -17.40 -6.50
N ALA A 253 20.68 -17.06 -5.35
CA ALA A 253 20.42 -15.79 -4.66
C ALA A 253 20.84 -14.57 -5.51
N GLU A 254 22.00 -14.61 -6.18
CA GLU A 254 22.42 -13.57 -7.12
C GLU A 254 21.38 -13.34 -8.24
N VAL A 255 20.76 -14.41 -8.77
CA VAL A 255 19.72 -14.30 -9.79
C VAL A 255 18.47 -13.63 -9.22
N VAL A 256 17.96 -14.10 -8.09
CA VAL A 256 16.77 -13.50 -7.44
C VAL A 256 17.03 -12.03 -7.09
N GLU A 257 18.22 -11.71 -6.60
CA GLU A 257 18.63 -10.34 -6.29
C GLU A 257 18.57 -9.43 -7.53
N ALA A 258 18.92 -9.91 -8.72
CA ALA A 258 18.80 -9.12 -9.96
C ALA A 258 17.36 -8.68 -10.26
N TYR A 259 16.35 -9.44 -9.82
CA TYR A 259 14.95 -9.03 -9.93
C TYR A 259 14.58 -8.01 -8.87
N VAL A 260 14.82 -8.35 -7.60
CA VAL A 260 14.26 -7.59 -6.48
C VAL A 260 15.01 -6.29 -6.23
N ALA A 261 16.32 -6.23 -6.50
CA ALA A 261 17.16 -5.04 -6.31
C ALA A 261 16.74 -3.84 -7.17
N LYS A 262 15.79 -4.01 -8.11
CA LYS A 262 15.15 -2.91 -8.84
C LYS A 262 14.22 -2.08 -7.95
N HIS A 263 13.77 -2.64 -6.83
CA HIS A 263 12.95 -1.94 -5.84
C HIS A 263 13.81 -1.46 -4.66
N ARG A 264 13.29 -0.47 -3.93
CA ARG A 264 13.96 0.08 -2.76
C ARG A 264 14.16 -1.00 -1.67
N PRO A 265 15.34 -1.07 -1.02
CA PRO A 265 15.59 -2.04 0.05
C PRO A 265 14.56 -1.99 1.19
N GLU A 266 14.05 -0.80 1.53
CA GLU A 266 13.04 -0.63 2.58
C GLU A 266 11.69 -1.27 2.19
N VAL A 267 11.34 -1.22 0.90
CA VAL A 267 10.13 -1.88 0.38
C VAL A 267 10.33 -3.39 0.37
N LEU A 268 11.49 -3.87 -0.07
CA LEU A 268 11.81 -5.29 -0.10
C LEU A 268 11.81 -5.89 1.30
N ALA A 269 12.44 -5.24 2.28
CA ALA A 269 12.46 -5.70 3.66
C ALA A 269 11.05 -5.98 4.22
N GLN A 270 10.06 -5.17 3.83
CA GLN A 270 8.67 -5.37 4.22
C GLN A 270 8.02 -6.54 3.47
N VAL A 271 8.17 -6.59 2.13
CA VAL A 271 7.63 -7.66 1.28
C VAL A 271 8.17 -9.04 1.71
N THR A 272 9.46 -9.10 2.06
CA THR A 272 10.16 -10.36 2.36
C THR A 272 10.12 -10.76 3.82
N SER A 273 9.64 -9.89 4.72
CA SER A 273 9.61 -10.14 6.18
C SER A 273 8.84 -11.41 6.57
N LYS A 274 7.73 -11.68 5.88
CA LYS A 274 6.86 -12.84 6.14
C LYS A 274 7.03 -13.97 5.11
N ASN A 275 7.54 -13.64 3.92
CA ASN A 275 7.66 -14.57 2.81
C ASN A 275 9.08 -14.47 2.23
N PRO A 276 10.00 -15.40 2.54
CA PRO A 276 11.36 -15.33 2.01
C PRO A 276 11.34 -15.46 0.48
N LEU A 277 12.17 -14.67 -0.20
CA LEU A 277 12.31 -14.75 -1.67
C LEU A 277 12.87 -16.08 -2.16
N ILE A 278 13.59 -16.80 -1.27
CA ILE A 278 14.13 -18.13 -1.47
C ILE A 278 13.77 -18.96 -0.25
N ASP A 279 12.95 -19.97 -0.45
CA ASP A 279 12.73 -21.00 0.56
C ASP A 279 13.92 -21.99 0.56
N PRO A 280 14.53 -22.31 1.73
CA PRO A 280 15.71 -23.18 1.79
C PRO A 280 15.43 -24.65 1.46
N LYS A 281 14.16 -25.05 1.32
CA LYS A 281 13.72 -26.42 1.03
C LYS A 281 12.90 -26.50 -0.26
N GLU A 282 12.02 -25.53 -0.49
CA GLU A 282 10.99 -25.55 -1.54
C GLU A 282 11.25 -24.53 -2.67
N THR A 283 12.51 -24.17 -2.90
CA THR A 283 12.90 -23.41 -4.10
C THR A 283 13.38 -24.33 -5.22
N TYR A 284 12.92 -24.08 -6.44
CA TYR A 284 13.24 -24.85 -7.63
C TYR A 284 13.76 -23.95 -8.75
N PHE A 285 14.84 -24.38 -9.39
CA PHE A 285 15.39 -23.74 -10.59
C PHE A 285 15.15 -24.61 -11.81
N ALA A 286 14.57 -24.04 -12.86
CA ALA A 286 14.34 -24.71 -14.13
C ALA A 286 14.88 -23.89 -15.30
N TRP A 287 15.42 -24.58 -16.29
CA TRP A 287 16.01 -24.02 -17.50
C TRP A 287 15.42 -24.71 -18.73
N ALA A 288 15.26 -23.97 -19.83
CA ALA A 288 14.98 -24.53 -21.14
C ALA A 288 15.76 -23.77 -22.23
N GLY A 289 16.14 -24.46 -23.29
CA GLY A 289 16.92 -23.86 -24.38
C GLY A 289 18.43 -23.85 -24.14
N SER A 290 19.15 -23.10 -24.98
CA SER A 290 20.60 -23.13 -25.03
C SER A 290 21.25 -22.44 -23.83
N ARG A 291 22.27 -23.08 -23.25
CA ARG A 291 23.09 -22.51 -22.17
C ARG A 291 24.22 -21.61 -22.68
N SER A 292 24.41 -21.51 -24.00
CA SER A 292 25.43 -20.66 -24.64
C SER A 292 24.95 -19.20 -24.76
N PRO A 293 25.84 -18.19 -24.67
CA PRO A 293 25.43 -16.79 -24.76
C PRO A 293 24.88 -16.48 -26.16
N GLY A 294 23.96 -15.52 -26.24
CA GLY A 294 23.37 -15.09 -27.52
C GLY A 294 22.50 -16.15 -28.20
N GLN A 295 22.07 -17.19 -27.45
CA GLN A 295 21.20 -18.24 -27.92
C GLN A 295 19.90 -18.28 -27.11
N GLY A 296 18.83 -18.70 -27.78
CA GLY A 296 17.47 -18.71 -27.25
C GLY A 296 17.35 -19.54 -25.97
N HIS A 297 16.80 -18.94 -24.91
CA HIS A 297 16.69 -19.60 -23.62
C HIS A 297 15.57 -19.03 -22.75
N TYR A 298 15.18 -19.84 -21.77
CA TYR A 298 14.22 -19.52 -20.74
C TYR A 298 14.71 -20.09 -19.41
N TYR A 299 14.41 -19.39 -18.32
CA TYR A 299 14.50 -19.99 -16.99
C TYR A 299 13.36 -19.52 -16.09
N ARG A 300 13.15 -20.28 -15.01
CA ARG A 300 12.34 -19.85 -13.88
C ARG A 300 12.93 -20.25 -12.55
N ILE A 301 12.66 -19.43 -11.55
CA ILE A 301 12.87 -19.73 -10.14
C ILE A 301 11.51 -19.70 -9.46
N GLN A 302 11.14 -20.79 -8.82
CA GLN A 302 9.85 -20.98 -8.19
C GLN A 302 10.04 -21.29 -6.72
N THR A 303 9.35 -20.54 -5.84
CA THR A 303 9.20 -20.82 -4.42
C THR A 303 7.73 -21.12 -4.11
N PRO A 304 7.34 -21.44 -2.86
CA PRO A 304 5.92 -21.58 -2.52
C PRO A 304 5.09 -20.32 -2.80
N LYS A 305 5.70 -19.13 -2.64
CA LYS A 305 5.03 -17.82 -2.76
C LYS A 305 5.29 -17.12 -4.09
N PHE A 306 6.54 -17.15 -4.58
CA PHE A 306 6.99 -16.31 -5.68
C PHE A 306 7.41 -17.11 -6.91
N LEU A 307 7.28 -16.47 -8.06
CA LEU A 307 7.75 -16.95 -9.35
C LEU A 307 8.57 -15.86 -10.03
N PHE A 308 9.78 -16.20 -10.46
CA PHE A 308 10.61 -15.38 -11.33
C PHE A 308 10.73 -16.10 -12.66
N GLU A 309 10.41 -15.44 -13.76
CA GLU A 309 10.60 -15.96 -15.12
C GLU A 309 11.50 -15.05 -15.94
N TYR A 310 12.18 -15.65 -16.92
CA TYR A 310 12.96 -14.98 -17.93
C TYR A 310 12.81 -15.72 -19.25
N ASP A 311 12.58 -14.99 -20.33
CA ASP A 311 12.67 -15.48 -21.70
C ASP A 311 13.53 -14.54 -22.54
N CYS A 312 14.37 -15.12 -23.39
CA CYS A 312 15.00 -14.41 -24.48
C CYS A 312 15.16 -15.35 -25.68
N THR A 313 14.09 -15.46 -26.47
CA THR A 313 14.04 -16.35 -27.65
C THR A 313 13.73 -15.62 -28.95
N GLN A 314 13.13 -14.44 -28.87
CA GLN A 314 12.71 -13.64 -30.02
C GLN A 314 13.89 -12.83 -30.59
N ASN A 315 13.76 -12.40 -31.85
CA ASN A 315 14.74 -11.54 -32.54
C ASN A 315 16.19 -12.06 -32.51
N GLY A 316 16.37 -13.38 -32.61
CA GLY A 316 17.69 -14.02 -32.52
C GLY A 316 18.28 -13.95 -31.11
N ALA A 317 17.46 -14.23 -30.08
CA ALA A 317 17.80 -14.08 -28.67
C ALA A 317 18.26 -12.65 -28.33
N ASN A 318 17.50 -11.66 -28.81
CA ASN A 318 17.77 -10.24 -28.60
C ASN A 318 16.52 -9.47 -28.14
N HIS A 319 15.59 -10.16 -27.48
CA HIS A 319 14.37 -9.58 -26.96
C HIS A 319 14.04 -10.31 -25.65
N VAL A 320 14.22 -9.61 -24.54
CA VAL A 320 14.11 -10.13 -23.18
C VAL A 320 12.74 -9.83 -22.61
N HIS A 321 12.16 -10.80 -21.92
CA HIS A 321 11.07 -10.62 -20.96
C HIS A 321 11.46 -11.20 -19.61
N ALA A 322 11.46 -10.37 -18.57
CA ALA A 322 11.76 -10.77 -17.19
C ALA A 322 10.63 -10.32 -16.25
N VAL A 323 10.13 -11.24 -15.44
CA VAL A 323 9.01 -10.94 -14.53
C VAL A 323 9.18 -11.56 -13.15
N TRP A 324 8.83 -10.79 -12.12
CA TRP A 324 8.60 -11.27 -10.76
C TRP A 324 7.11 -11.23 -10.44
N ARG A 325 6.59 -12.36 -9.97
CA ARG A 325 5.17 -12.61 -9.68
C ARG A 325 5.00 -13.21 -8.29
N ASP A 326 3.82 -12.99 -7.70
CA ASP A 326 3.31 -13.72 -6.55
C ASP A 326 2.16 -14.63 -7.01
N PHE A 327 2.22 -15.92 -6.67
CA PHE A 327 1.23 -16.91 -7.12
C PHE A 327 -0.20 -16.55 -6.76
N GLU A 328 -0.42 -15.85 -5.64
CA GLU A 328 -1.75 -15.52 -5.12
C GLU A 328 -1.92 -14.03 -4.82
N GLY A 329 -0.82 -13.34 -4.52
CA GLY A 329 -0.78 -11.96 -4.00
C GLY A 329 -0.47 -10.88 -5.03
N ASP A 330 -0.39 -11.18 -6.33
CA ASP A 330 -0.26 -10.15 -7.36
C ASP A 330 -1.34 -9.06 -7.19
N PHE A 331 -0.96 -7.80 -7.41
CA PHE A 331 -1.77 -6.60 -7.13
C PHE A 331 -2.16 -6.44 -5.66
N GLY A 332 -1.46 -7.10 -4.72
CA GLY A 332 -1.78 -7.09 -3.30
C GLY A 332 -3.13 -7.73 -2.98
N ARG A 333 -3.59 -8.71 -3.76
CA ARG A 333 -4.90 -9.37 -3.54
C ARG A 333 -5.03 -10.00 -2.17
N ASP A 334 -4.01 -10.72 -1.72
CA ASP A 334 -3.99 -11.36 -0.40
C ASP A 334 -4.02 -10.32 0.71
N LEU A 335 -3.22 -9.26 0.58
CA LEU A 335 -3.18 -8.13 1.52
C LEU A 335 -4.52 -7.39 1.58
N LEU A 336 -5.14 -7.14 0.43
CA LEU A 336 -6.44 -6.46 0.37
C LEU A 336 -7.58 -7.35 0.83
N GLY A 337 -7.51 -8.66 0.53
CA GLY A 337 -8.44 -9.65 1.05
C GLY A 337 -8.35 -9.75 2.57
N GLN A 338 -7.14 -9.79 3.13
CA GLN A 338 -6.90 -9.74 4.58
C GLN A 338 -7.39 -8.42 5.17
N HIS A 339 -7.04 -7.29 4.58
CA HIS A 339 -7.48 -5.97 5.01
C HIS A 339 -9.01 -5.88 5.05
N LEU A 340 -9.68 -6.36 4.00
CA LEU A 340 -11.15 -6.37 3.95
C LEU A 340 -11.72 -7.34 5.00
N ALA A 341 -11.15 -8.54 5.13
CA ALA A 341 -11.59 -9.51 6.12
C ALA A 341 -11.41 -9.01 7.56
N GLU A 342 -10.29 -8.38 7.89
CA GLU A 342 -9.99 -7.84 9.22
C GLU A 342 -10.78 -6.57 9.52
N SER A 343 -10.89 -5.66 8.55
CA SER A 343 -11.63 -4.40 8.71
C SER A 343 -13.16 -4.62 8.77
N HIS A 344 -13.67 -5.74 8.25
CA HIS A 344 -15.11 -6.02 8.21
C HIS A 344 -15.55 -7.25 9.02
N LYS A 345 -14.67 -7.96 9.74
CA LYS A 345 -15.06 -9.06 10.63
C LYS A 345 -15.49 -8.52 11.99
N LEU A 346 -16.79 -8.45 12.21
CA LEU A 346 -17.35 -8.17 13.52
C LEU A 346 -16.98 -9.31 14.50
N GLU A 347 -16.31 -8.94 15.60
CA GLU A 347 -16.08 -9.82 16.74
C GLU A 347 -17.43 -10.36 17.27
N LYS A 348 -17.48 -11.61 17.77
CA LYS A 348 -18.74 -12.22 18.25
C LYS A 348 -19.39 -11.34 19.34
N GLY A 349 -20.64 -10.95 19.10
CA GLY A 349 -21.44 -10.11 20.00
C GLY A 349 -21.28 -8.60 19.77
N TRP A 350 -20.46 -8.17 18.81
CA TRP A 350 -20.37 -6.77 18.38
C TRP A 350 -21.30 -6.52 17.18
N GLU A 351 -22.03 -5.40 17.21
CA GLU A 351 -22.79 -4.87 16.09
C GLU A 351 -22.06 -3.67 15.48
N SER A 352 -22.08 -3.55 14.14
CA SER A 352 -21.57 -2.36 13.45
C SER A 352 -22.60 -1.26 13.50
N LEU A 353 -22.17 -0.04 13.82
CA LEU A 353 -23.00 1.17 13.74
C LEU A 353 -22.85 1.89 12.40
N PHE A 354 -21.87 1.51 11.57
CA PHE A 354 -21.61 2.11 10.27
C PHE A 354 -21.29 1.03 9.24
N ASP A 355 -21.83 1.19 8.02
CA ASP A 355 -21.68 0.21 6.93
C ASP A 355 -20.47 0.49 6.01
N GLY A 356 -19.74 1.59 6.26
CA GLY A 356 -18.61 2.03 5.44
C GLY A 356 -19.02 2.73 4.14
N LYS A 357 -20.32 2.93 3.88
CA LYS A 357 -20.84 3.36 2.58
C LYS A 357 -21.85 4.49 2.67
N THR A 358 -22.69 4.50 3.70
CA THR A 358 -23.82 5.41 3.82
C THR A 358 -24.00 5.87 5.27
N LEU A 359 -24.61 7.03 5.47
CA LEU A 359 -25.05 7.49 6.79
C LEU A 359 -26.38 6.85 7.21
N LYS A 360 -26.71 5.65 6.70
CA LYS A 360 -27.94 4.97 7.08
C LYS A 360 -27.96 4.67 8.58
N GLY A 361 -29.02 5.11 9.25
CA GLY A 361 -29.15 5.01 10.71
C GLY A 361 -28.48 6.15 11.47
N TRP A 362 -27.95 7.16 10.77
CA TRP A 362 -27.42 8.37 11.34
C TRP A 362 -28.22 9.58 10.85
N LYS A 363 -28.51 10.51 11.77
CA LYS A 363 -29.26 11.73 11.49
C LYS A 363 -28.54 12.94 12.08
N ALA A 364 -28.20 13.91 11.24
CA ALA A 364 -27.67 15.18 11.71
C ALA A 364 -28.80 16.00 12.31
N ASN A 365 -28.49 16.75 13.37
CA ASN A 365 -29.47 17.65 13.97
C ASN A 365 -29.46 19.04 13.32
N GLU A 366 -28.27 19.53 12.98
CA GLU A 366 -27.99 20.82 12.36
C GLU A 366 -26.92 20.61 11.27
N ASN A 367 -26.89 21.49 10.26
CA ASN A 367 -25.86 21.51 9.21
C ASN A 367 -25.61 20.14 8.56
N ASP A 368 -26.61 19.54 7.92
CA ASP A 368 -26.57 18.17 7.37
C ASP A 368 -25.36 17.89 6.47
N ASP A 369 -24.86 18.89 5.75
CA ASP A 369 -23.68 18.78 4.87
C ASP A 369 -22.33 18.64 5.63
N SER A 370 -22.35 18.78 6.96
CA SER A 370 -21.15 18.68 7.81
C SER A 370 -20.60 17.26 7.95
N PHE A 371 -21.40 16.26 7.56
CA PHE A 371 -21.03 14.86 7.63
C PHE A 371 -21.15 14.21 6.26
N SER A 372 -20.06 13.58 5.81
CA SER A 372 -20.03 12.86 4.54
C SER A 372 -19.40 11.48 4.70
N VAL A 373 -19.64 10.59 3.74
CA VAL A 373 -18.93 9.31 3.67
C VAL A 373 -17.86 9.39 2.58
N ARG A 374 -16.59 9.19 2.96
CA ARG A 374 -15.45 9.15 2.03
C ARG A 374 -14.50 8.04 2.43
N ASP A 375 -14.08 7.22 1.47
CA ASP A 375 -13.08 6.14 1.66
C ASP A 375 -13.38 5.23 2.86
N GLY A 376 -14.65 4.83 3.03
CA GLY A 376 -15.05 3.95 4.14
C GLY A 376 -15.13 4.63 5.51
N CYS A 377 -15.11 5.97 5.56
CA CYS A 377 -15.11 6.76 6.80
C CYS A 377 -16.30 7.72 6.82
N ILE A 378 -16.85 7.96 8.01
CA ILE A 378 -17.64 9.17 8.28
C ILE A 378 -16.65 10.31 8.49
N VAL A 379 -16.74 11.36 7.67
CA VAL A 379 -15.92 12.57 7.77
C VAL A 379 -16.77 13.66 8.39
N ALA A 380 -16.39 14.11 9.59
CA ALA A 380 -16.95 15.30 10.23
C ALA A 380 -16.12 16.52 9.84
N ASN A 381 -16.73 17.44 9.10
CA ASN A 381 -16.13 18.73 8.74
C ASN A 381 -17.25 19.78 8.69
N ALA A 382 -17.43 20.49 9.80
CA ALA A 382 -18.58 21.36 9.98
C ALA A 382 -18.17 22.84 9.91
N PRO A 383 -19.02 23.72 9.35
CA PRO A 383 -18.83 25.17 9.44
C PRO A 383 -19.15 25.72 10.84
N GLY A 384 -19.64 24.87 11.74
CA GLY A 384 -19.99 25.20 13.11
C GLY A 384 -20.54 23.98 13.83
N ARG A 385 -20.93 24.16 15.09
CA ARG A 385 -21.28 23.05 15.98
C ARG A 385 -22.54 22.32 15.52
N CYS A 386 -22.44 21.02 15.31
CA CYS A 386 -23.52 20.10 14.97
C CYS A 386 -23.20 18.68 15.44
N HIS A 387 -24.20 17.80 15.45
CA HIS A 387 -24.03 16.42 15.88
C HIS A 387 -24.78 15.46 14.96
N LEU A 388 -24.12 14.36 14.61
CA LEU A 388 -24.68 13.24 13.88
C LEU A 388 -25.09 12.15 14.86
N PHE A 389 -26.39 11.99 15.10
CA PHE A 389 -26.94 11.06 16.06
C PHE A 389 -27.22 9.68 15.44
N TYR A 390 -26.85 8.62 16.14
CA TYR A 390 -27.22 7.25 15.76
C TYR A 390 -28.65 6.94 16.21
N GLU A 391 -29.51 6.56 15.27
CA GLU A 391 -30.91 6.22 15.49
C GLU A 391 -31.10 4.72 15.63
N THR A 392 -31.58 4.29 16.80
CA THR A 392 -31.99 2.90 17.04
C THR A 392 -33.18 2.82 17.97
N LYS A 393 -34.04 1.82 17.75
CA LYS A 393 -35.17 1.52 18.63
C LYS A 393 -34.74 0.85 19.94
N LYS A 394 -33.49 0.38 20.04
CA LYS A 394 -32.95 -0.35 21.19
C LYS A 394 -31.78 0.44 21.80
N PRO A 395 -32.01 1.38 22.73
CA PRO A 395 -30.92 2.13 23.36
C PRO A 395 -29.95 1.19 24.13
N PHE A 396 -28.75 1.69 24.41
CA PHE A 396 -27.69 0.98 25.10
C PHE A 396 -27.59 1.46 26.54
N LYS A 397 -27.63 0.52 27.48
CA LYS A 397 -27.42 0.77 28.92
C LYS A 397 -25.97 0.48 29.28
N ASN A 398 -25.62 -0.81 29.31
CA ASN A 398 -24.24 -1.28 29.49
C ASN A 398 -23.68 -1.73 28.14
N PHE A 399 -22.47 -1.29 27.81
CA PHE A 399 -21.85 -1.61 26.52
C PHE A 399 -20.33 -1.45 26.53
N GLU A 400 -19.71 -2.05 25.53
CA GLU A 400 -18.39 -1.67 25.03
C GLU A 400 -18.56 -1.07 23.65
N PHE A 401 -17.90 0.05 23.37
CA PHE A 401 -17.89 0.74 22.08
C PHE A 401 -16.44 0.89 21.62
N LYS A 402 -16.22 0.70 20.31
CA LYS A 402 -14.94 0.93 19.64
C LYS A 402 -15.16 1.73 18.38
N ALA A 403 -14.23 2.64 18.09
CA ALA A 403 -14.11 3.30 16.81
C ALA A 403 -12.63 3.52 16.48
N GLU A 404 -12.27 3.45 15.21
CA GLU A 404 -11.02 4.01 14.71
C GLU A 404 -11.25 5.46 14.34
N VAL A 405 -10.37 6.33 14.82
CA VAL A 405 -10.46 7.78 14.69
C VAL A 405 -9.15 8.33 14.13
N MET A 406 -9.25 9.30 13.24
CA MET A 406 -8.11 10.10 12.78
C MET A 406 -8.49 11.58 12.84
N THR A 407 -7.70 12.37 13.56
CA THR A 407 -7.81 13.83 13.61
C THR A 407 -6.84 14.44 12.60
N LEU A 408 -7.26 15.48 11.87
CA LEU A 408 -6.30 16.36 11.22
C LEU A 408 -5.72 17.35 12.25
N PRO A 409 -4.56 17.98 11.98
CA PRO A 409 -3.99 18.98 12.87
C PRO A 409 -4.99 20.07 13.23
N HIS A 410 -5.05 20.41 14.52
CA HIS A 410 -5.99 21.39 15.08
C HIS A 410 -7.48 21.05 14.86
N ALA A 411 -7.83 19.77 14.74
CA ALA A 411 -9.23 19.36 14.71
C ALA A 411 -9.81 19.09 16.11
N ASN A 412 -11.08 19.46 16.29
CA ASN A 412 -11.88 19.18 17.48
C ASN A 412 -13.18 18.46 17.12
N ALA A 413 -13.48 17.40 17.85
CA ALA A 413 -14.71 16.63 17.78
C ALA A 413 -14.96 15.90 19.11
N GLY A 414 -15.98 15.04 19.11
CA GLY A 414 -16.35 14.22 20.25
C GLY A 414 -17.17 13.00 19.84
N ILE A 415 -17.03 11.93 20.61
CA ILE A 415 -17.88 10.75 20.54
C ILE A 415 -18.80 10.77 21.75
N TYR A 416 -20.07 11.01 21.53
CA TYR A 416 -21.07 11.06 22.58
C TYR A 416 -21.70 9.69 22.79
N PHE A 417 -22.08 9.40 24.03
CA PHE A 417 -22.78 8.18 24.42
C PHE A 417 -23.86 8.45 25.47
N HIS A 418 -24.83 7.52 25.57
CA HIS A 418 -26.08 7.72 26.34
C HIS A 418 -26.89 8.94 25.87
N THR A 419 -26.75 9.31 24.59
CA THR A 419 -27.47 10.44 24.00
C THR A 419 -28.92 10.11 23.68
N LYS A 420 -29.72 11.15 23.47
CA LYS A 420 -31.02 11.09 22.80
C LYS A 420 -30.99 12.10 21.66
N TYR A 421 -31.66 11.78 20.55
CA TYR A 421 -31.79 12.73 19.46
C TYR A 421 -32.47 14.01 19.95
N GLN A 422 -31.97 15.14 19.49
CA GLN A 422 -32.54 16.47 19.68
C GLN A 422 -32.26 17.28 18.41
N ASP A 423 -33.17 18.17 18.02
CA ASP A 423 -33.04 18.91 16.76
C ASP A 423 -31.99 20.00 16.82
N GLU A 424 -31.76 20.63 17.97
CA GLU A 424 -30.89 21.79 18.08
C GLU A 424 -30.04 21.75 19.34
N GLY A 425 -28.92 22.48 19.33
CA GLY A 425 -28.09 22.68 20.51
C GLY A 425 -27.13 21.53 20.83
N TRP A 426 -26.38 21.70 21.91
CA TRP A 426 -25.48 20.68 22.42
C TRP A 426 -26.27 19.50 23.00
N PRO A 427 -25.82 18.23 22.83
CA PRO A 427 -26.46 17.07 23.43
C PRO A 427 -26.66 17.27 24.94
N LYS A 428 -27.92 17.43 25.37
CA LYS A 428 -28.26 17.65 26.80
C LYS A 428 -28.14 16.35 27.60
N ALA A 429 -28.52 15.24 26.97
CA ALA A 429 -28.44 13.90 27.52
C ALA A 429 -27.13 13.23 27.14
N GLY A 430 -26.57 12.46 28.08
CA GLY A 430 -25.37 11.66 27.86
C GLY A 430 -24.08 12.35 28.26
N PHE A 431 -22.98 11.81 27.74
CA PHE A 431 -21.61 12.24 28.01
C PHE A 431 -20.83 12.31 26.71
N GLU A 432 -19.77 13.11 26.72
CA GLU A 432 -18.82 13.25 25.62
C GLU A 432 -17.50 12.58 25.98
N CYS A 433 -17.05 11.70 25.09
CA CYS A 433 -15.68 11.24 25.03
C CYS A 433 -14.94 12.16 24.05
N GLN A 434 -14.03 12.98 24.56
CA GLN A 434 -13.38 14.03 23.78
C GLN A 434 -12.53 13.47 22.64
N VAL A 435 -12.45 14.18 21.51
CA VAL A 435 -11.58 13.84 20.37
C VAL A 435 -10.83 15.09 19.90
N ASN A 436 -9.61 15.27 20.40
CA ASN A 436 -8.62 16.20 19.87
C ASN A 436 -7.21 15.87 20.41
N ASN A 437 -6.18 16.10 19.59
CA ASN A 437 -4.79 15.92 19.99
C ASN A 437 -4.03 17.26 20.03
N THR A 438 -3.99 18.01 18.93
CA THR A 438 -3.28 19.32 18.86
C THR A 438 -4.18 20.56 18.84
N TYR A 439 -5.48 20.39 19.07
CA TYR A 439 -6.39 21.52 19.24
C TYR A 439 -6.04 22.31 20.51
N HIS A 440 -6.47 23.57 20.58
CA HIS A 440 -6.11 24.46 21.68
C HIS A 440 -6.85 24.15 23.00
N ASP A 441 -7.95 23.39 22.98
CA ASP A 441 -8.59 22.91 24.20
C ASP A 441 -7.59 22.03 24.99
N PRO A 442 -7.33 22.32 26.28
CA PRO A 442 -6.43 21.52 27.09
C PRO A 442 -6.93 20.10 27.35
N LYS A 443 -8.24 19.82 27.26
CA LYS A 443 -8.82 18.49 27.49
C LYS A 443 -8.65 17.66 26.23
N LYS A 444 -7.92 16.54 26.32
CA LYS A 444 -7.50 15.74 25.17
C LYS A 444 -8.34 14.50 24.94
N THR A 445 -8.10 13.85 23.81
CA THR A 445 -8.76 12.62 23.38
C THR A 445 -8.96 11.63 24.53
N ALA A 446 -10.16 11.03 24.59
CA ALA A 446 -10.61 10.07 25.59
C ALA A 446 -10.87 10.62 27.00
N SER A 447 -10.84 11.94 27.19
CA SER A 447 -11.45 12.60 28.36
C SER A 447 -12.96 12.32 28.42
N ILE A 448 -13.52 12.14 29.63
CA ILE A 448 -14.97 12.27 29.83
C ILE A 448 -15.23 13.75 30.08
N TYR A 449 -15.60 14.48 29.03
CA TYR A 449 -15.43 15.93 28.95
C TYR A 449 -16.12 16.67 30.11
N GLY A 450 -15.31 17.38 30.92
CA GLY A 450 -15.79 18.12 32.10
C GLY A 450 -16.34 17.23 33.22
N VAL A 451 -15.92 15.97 33.27
CA VAL A 451 -16.18 15.04 34.37
C VAL A 451 -14.85 14.49 34.89
N LYS A 452 -14.05 13.92 34.00
CA LYS A 452 -12.68 13.49 34.30
C LYS A 452 -11.87 13.59 33.02
N ASP A 453 -10.96 14.57 33.00
CA ASP A 453 -10.22 14.97 31.82
C ASP A 453 -8.77 14.45 31.85
N THR A 454 -8.22 14.18 30.66
CA THR A 454 -6.79 14.06 30.44
C THR A 454 -6.28 15.33 29.76
N LEU A 455 -5.09 15.79 30.14
CA LEU A 455 -4.48 16.98 29.54
C LEU A 455 -3.35 16.65 28.56
N GLU A 456 -2.89 15.40 28.57
CA GLU A 456 -1.88 14.90 27.64
C GLU A 456 -2.58 14.15 26.49
N ALA A 457 -2.16 14.45 25.26
CA ALA A 457 -2.70 13.81 24.07
C ALA A 457 -2.18 12.36 23.98
N PRO A 458 -3.07 11.35 23.99
CA PRO A 458 -2.67 9.94 23.95
C PRO A 458 -2.38 9.42 22.53
N ALA A 459 -2.57 10.26 21.51
CA ALA A 459 -2.39 9.94 20.09
C ALA A 459 -1.92 11.18 19.31
N ASN A 460 -1.45 10.96 18.08
CA ASN A 460 -1.03 12.02 17.16
C ASN A 460 -2.13 12.32 16.13
N ASP A 461 -2.07 13.50 15.51
CA ASP A 461 -2.85 13.78 14.30
C ASP A 461 -2.28 13.06 13.08
N ASP A 462 -3.07 12.97 12.01
CA ASP A 462 -2.76 12.28 10.75
C ASP A 462 -2.45 10.77 10.91
N GLU A 463 -2.75 10.19 12.07
CA GLU A 463 -2.63 8.77 12.39
C GLU A 463 -3.97 8.20 12.86
N TRP A 464 -4.26 6.95 12.48
CA TRP A 464 -5.41 6.22 12.99
C TRP A 464 -5.13 5.70 14.40
N PHE A 465 -6.05 5.93 15.33
CA PHE A 465 -6.02 5.35 16.68
C PHE A 465 -7.39 4.77 17.06
N GLU A 466 -7.40 3.70 17.85
CA GLU A 466 -8.63 3.12 18.38
C GLU A 466 -9.05 3.87 19.64
N VAL A 467 -10.28 4.38 19.66
CA VAL A 467 -10.97 4.86 20.87
C VAL A 467 -11.90 3.76 21.36
N TYR A 468 -11.76 3.38 22.63
CA TYR A 468 -12.63 2.43 23.31
C TYR A 468 -13.37 3.12 24.47
N ILE A 469 -14.66 2.84 24.60
CA ILE A 469 -15.52 3.33 25.69
C ILE A 469 -16.29 2.14 26.27
N LYS A 470 -16.14 1.87 27.57
CA LYS A 470 -16.96 0.90 28.30
C LYS A 470 -17.85 1.62 29.29
N VAL A 471 -19.14 1.30 29.28
CA VAL A 471 -20.09 1.67 30.32
C VAL A 471 -20.64 0.39 30.93
N ASP A 472 -20.47 0.25 32.25
CA ASP A 472 -20.87 -0.92 33.02
C ASP A 472 -21.48 -0.46 34.35
N GLY A 473 -22.81 -0.37 34.39
CA GLY A 473 -23.55 0.25 35.47
C GLY A 473 -23.16 1.73 35.62
N LYS A 474 -22.48 2.05 36.73
CA LYS A 474 -22.00 3.41 37.05
C LYS A 474 -20.56 3.66 36.61
N LYS A 475 -19.86 2.66 36.10
CA LYS A 475 -18.44 2.76 35.75
C LYS A 475 -18.26 3.06 34.26
N VAL A 476 -17.44 4.06 33.96
CA VAL A 476 -16.99 4.41 32.61
C VAL A 476 -15.49 4.23 32.52
N VAL A 477 -15.03 3.53 31.48
CA VAL A 477 -13.60 3.40 31.16
C VAL A 477 -13.39 3.82 29.72
N THR A 478 -12.45 4.73 29.47
CA THR A 478 -12.00 5.10 28.14
C THR A 478 -10.56 4.64 27.90
N LYS A 479 -10.26 4.20 26.68
CA LYS A 479 -8.92 3.79 26.28
C LYS A 479 -8.58 4.34 24.90
N VAL A 480 -7.29 4.54 24.66
CA VAL A 480 -6.73 4.81 23.34
C VAL A 480 -5.67 3.77 23.03
N ASN A 481 -5.79 3.08 21.89
CA ASN A 481 -4.88 2.00 21.49
C ASN A 481 -4.63 0.96 22.60
N GLY A 482 -5.70 0.60 23.33
CA GLY A 482 -5.65 -0.35 24.46
C GLY A 482 -5.16 0.22 25.79
N LYS A 483 -4.53 1.40 25.83
CA LYS A 483 -4.08 2.08 27.06
C LYS A 483 -5.25 2.80 27.72
N THR A 484 -5.52 2.51 28.99
CA THR A 484 -6.54 3.23 29.78
C THR A 484 -6.15 4.68 29.96
N ILE A 485 -7.08 5.58 29.60
CA ILE A 485 -6.92 7.04 29.74
C ILE A 485 -7.74 7.54 30.92
N VAL A 486 -9.04 7.25 30.92
CA VAL A 486 -9.93 7.60 32.04
C VAL A 486 -10.60 6.35 32.59
N GLU A 487 -10.65 6.28 33.91
CA GLU A 487 -11.54 5.39 34.65
C GLU A 487 -12.30 6.24 35.68
N TRP A 488 -13.63 6.21 35.61
CA TRP A 488 -14.52 7.02 36.45
C TRP A 488 -15.75 6.22 36.87
N THR A 489 -16.19 6.41 38.12
CA THR A 489 -17.44 5.85 38.63
C THR A 489 -18.37 6.99 39.01
N GLN A 490 -19.60 6.97 38.49
CA GLN A 490 -20.62 7.94 38.84
C GLN A 490 -20.97 7.86 40.34
N PRO A 491 -20.81 8.97 41.10
CA PRO A 491 -21.27 9.03 42.48
C PRO A 491 -22.77 8.79 42.61
N ASP A 492 -23.20 8.18 43.71
CA ASP A 492 -24.61 7.87 43.96
C ASP A 492 -25.49 9.10 44.10
N ASP A 493 -24.92 10.21 44.57
CA ASP A 493 -25.56 11.50 44.81
C ASP A 493 -25.45 12.46 43.62
N ARG A 494 -24.90 12.03 42.48
CA ARG A 494 -24.76 12.87 41.29
C ARG A 494 -26.15 13.30 40.78
N LYS A 495 -26.34 14.60 40.65
CA LYS A 495 -27.57 15.22 40.12
C LYS A 495 -27.35 15.72 38.69
N ALA A 496 -28.43 15.77 37.93
CA ALA A 496 -28.42 16.38 36.61
C ALA A 496 -28.04 17.87 36.73
N GLY A 497 -27.11 18.33 35.90
CA GLY A 497 -26.75 19.74 35.82
C GLY A 497 -27.82 20.57 35.12
N GLY A 498 -27.85 21.88 35.37
CA GLY A 498 -28.84 22.79 34.78
C GLY A 498 -28.78 22.87 33.25
N SER A 499 -27.57 22.88 32.68
CA SER A 499 -27.37 22.96 31.21
C SER A 499 -27.11 21.60 30.55
N PHE A 500 -26.67 20.60 31.31
CA PHE A 500 -26.36 19.25 30.82
C PHE A 500 -26.71 18.22 31.88
N GLU A 501 -27.46 17.18 31.51
CA GLU A 501 -27.88 16.14 32.46
C GLU A 501 -26.67 15.36 32.97
N ARG A 502 -25.85 14.78 32.07
CA ARG A 502 -24.63 14.00 32.40
C ARG A 502 -24.85 12.99 33.53
N ILE A 503 -25.93 12.20 33.42
CA ILE A 503 -26.27 11.07 34.29
C ILE A 503 -26.28 9.80 33.46
N LEU A 504 -25.58 8.75 33.92
CA LEU A 504 -25.59 7.44 33.29
C LEU A 504 -26.97 6.80 33.39
N GLY A 505 -27.43 6.24 32.29
CA GLY A 505 -28.71 5.57 32.18
C GLY A 505 -28.74 4.68 30.95
N GLN A 506 -29.50 5.10 29.94
CA GLN A 506 -29.48 4.47 28.62
C GLN A 506 -29.61 5.53 27.53
N GLY A 507 -29.05 5.26 26.36
CA GLY A 507 -29.20 6.12 25.20
C GLY A 507 -28.47 5.57 23.98
N THR A 508 -28.19 6.40 23.00
CA THR A 508 -27.49 6.04 21.77
C THR A 508 -26.11 6.71 21.73
N PHE A 509 -25.61 6.97 20.52
CA PHE A 509 -24.33 7.63 20.27
C PHE A 509 -24.55 8.85 19.39
N ALA A 510 -23.62 9.81 19.45
CA ALA A 510 -23.53 10.87 18.45
C ALA A 510 -22.06 11.19 18.14
N LEU A 511 -21.79 11.68 16.93
CA LEU A 511 -20.50 12.22 16.52
C LEU A 511 -20.62 13.73 16.37
N GLN A 512 -19.64 14.47 16.86
CA GLN A 512 -19.65 15.93 16.79
C GLN A 512 -18.89 16.45 15.56
N GLY A 513 -19.47 17.44 14.90
CA GLY A 513 -18.74 18.43 14.12
C GLY A 513 -18.71 19.73 14.92
N HIS A 514 -17.54 20.33 15.12
CA HIS A 514 -17.38 21.38 16.14
C HIS A 514 -17.23 22.79 15.55
N ASP A 515 -16.16 23.04 14.80
CA ASP A 515 -15.81 24.38 14.29
C ASP A 515 -15.18 24.35 12.89
N PRO A 516 -15.18 25.50 12.18
CA PRO A 516 -14.47 25.63 10.92
C PRO A 516 -13.01 25.23 11.01
N GLY A 517 -12.59 24.37 10.08
CA GLY A 517 -11.20 23.88 10.02
C GLY A 517 -10.99 22.56 10.76
N SER A 518 -11.92 22.17 11.63
CA SER A 518 -11.89 20.84 12.24
C SER A 518 -12.32 19.76 11.24
N THR A 519 -11.44 18.80 10.99
CA THR A 519 -11.73 17.60 10.20
C THR A 519 -11.34 16.36 10.98
N VAL A 520 -12.32 15.48 11.23
CA VAL A 520 -12.11 14.21 11.92
C VAL A 520 -12.77 13.09 11.12
N LEU A 521 -12.07 11.96 11.01
CA LEU A 521 -12.54 10.78 10.30
C LEU A 521 -12.81 9.66 11.31
N PHE A 522 -13.95 8.99 11.15
CA PHE A 522 -14.37 7.86 11.97
C PHE A 522 -14.64 6.65 11.08
N ARG A 523 -14.14 5.47 11.47
CA ARG A 523 -14.47 4.19 10.82
C ARG A 523 -14.52 3.06 11.85
N ASN A 524 -15.00 1.91 11.43
CA ASN A 524 -15.11 0.71 12.28
C ASN A 524 -15.88 0.96 13.59
N LEU A 525 -16.92 1.82 13.56
CA LEU A 525 -17.77 2.11 14.71
C LEU A 525 -18.57 0.86 15.05
N ARG A 526 -18.31 0.28 16.22
CA ARG A 526 -18.96 -0.96 16.66
C ARG A 526 -19.24 -0.93 18.15
N VAL A 527 -20.32 -1.59 18.54
CA VAL A 527 -20.75 -1.68 19.93
C VAL A 527 -21.11 -3.10 20.30
N LYS A 528 -20.84 -3.49 21.54
CA LYS A 528 -21.24 -4.76 22.13
C LYS A 528 -22.05 -4.48 23.37
N ARG A 529 -23.27 -5.01 23.42
CA ARG A 529 -24.12 -4.91 24.61
C ARG A 529 -23.54 -5.77 25.72
N LEU A 530 -23.55 -5.23 26.94
CA LEU A 530 -23.23 -5.96 28.15
C LEU A 530 -24.54 -6.25 28.91
N PRO A 531 -24.56 -7.28 29.78
CA PRO A 531 -25.72 -7.63 30.60
C PRO A 531 -26.31 -6.46 31.39
#